data_AF-A0A3D4MB13-F1
#
_entry.id   AF-A0A3D4MB13-F1
#
_cell.length_a   1.000
_cell.length_b   1.000
_cell.length_c   1.000
_cell.angle_alpha   90.00
_cell.angle_beta   90.00
_cell.angle_gamma   90.00
#
_symmetry.space_group_name_H-M   'P 1'
#
loop_
_entity.id
_entity.type
_entity.pdbx_description
1 polymer ?
#
loop_
_entity_poly.entity_id
_entity_poly.type
_entity_poly.pdbx_seq_one_letter_code
_entity_poly.pdbx_strand_id
1 'polypeptide(L)'
;MQTIYLLFFIPVLVACYPASSQEEKRAVQDSLRGDSSLVELDPYAIDSLTYELMADSLRSYSELLQLANTKRQSWQTKLAATTNPSSIDTLLKEAGKDLEGVLVQGLFPFWYGTPWDFNGISNVPGEGQIACGYFVSTTLKHVGFSLNRYKVAQQSSKRACEIFARGEKVLKISPEDVEALKRKLENLEPGLYCVGLDYHVGFLLKRKDRYFFIHSSYFGVDGVVIEPVETSMAFYSQTYYLSPITTNKVLVRDWVEGREISWNL
;
A
#
# COMPACT_ATOMS: atom_id res chain seq x y z
N MET A 1 -19.32 85.04 -54.32
CA MET A 1 -19.94 84.10 -55.29
C MET A 1 -19.19 82.78 -55.20
N GLN A 2 -19.92 81.73 -54.80
CA GLN A 2 -19.56 80.30 -54.75
C GLN A 2 -18.26 79.88 -54.06
N THR A 3 -18.42 79.55 -52.77
CA THR A 3 -17.51 78.70 -51.99
C THR A 3 -17.72 77.24 -52.41
N ILE A 4 -16.72 76.62 -53.02
CA ILE A 4 -16.70 75.18 -53.35
C ILE A 4 -16.00 74.46 -52.19
N TYR A 5 -16.75 73.65 -51.44
CA TYR A 5 -16.20 72.72 -50.45
C TYR A 5 -15.87 71.39 -51.14
N LEU A 6 -14.58 71.07 -51.24
CA LEU A 6 -14.10 69.77 -51.70
C LEU A 6 -14.23 68.76 -50.54
N LEU A 7 -15.19 67.85 -50.65
CA LEU A 7 -15.35 66.69 -49.78
C LEU A 7 -14.27 65.64 -50.12
N PHE A 8 -13.23 65.53 -49.28
CA PHE A 8 -12.33 64.37 -49.30
C PHE A 8 -12.92 63.25 -48.44
N PHE A 9 -13.38 62.20 -49.11
CA PHE A 9 -13.74 60.90 -48.52
C PHE A 9 -12.47 60.23 -47.97
N ILE A 10 -12.42 59.99 -46.66
CA ILE A 10 -11.41 59.15 -46.02
C ILE A 10 -12.00 57.73 -45.92
N PRO A 11 -11.38 56.70 -46.51
CA PRO A 11 -11.85 55.33 -46.40
C PRO A 11 -11.60 54.78 -44.99
N VAL A 12 -12.65 54.19 -44.40
CA VAL A 12 -12.60 53.42 -43.16
C VAL A 12 -11.79 52.15 -43.40
N LEU A 13 -10.62 52.04 -42.80
CA LEU A 13 -9.87 50.79 -42.71
C LEU A 13 -10.53 49.90 -41.65
N VAL A 14 -11.25 48.88 -42.11
CA VAL A 14 -11.68 47.74 -41.30
C VAL A 14 -10.45 46.89 -41.02
N ALA A 15 -9.96 46.91 -39.78
CA ALA A 15 -8.92 46.00 -39.33
C ALA A 15 -9.50 44.59 -39.19
N CYS A 16 -8.99 43.66 -39.99
CA CYS A 16 -9.28 42.23 -39.87
C CYS A 16 -8.70 41.69 -38.55
N TYR A 17 -9.56 41.23 -37.65
CA TYR A 17 -9.18 40.34 -36.55
C TYR A 17 -8.83 38.96 -37.12
N PRO A 18 -7.74 38.30 -36.68
CA PRO A 18 -7.41 36.97 -37.16
C PRO A 18 -8.43 35.93 -36.68
N ALA A 19 -8.85 35.08 -37.60
CA ALA A 19 -9.83 34.01 -37.44
C ALA A 19 -9.30 32.80 -36.65
N SER A 20 -8.54 33.00 -35.58
CA SER A 20 -8.01 31.89 -34.74
C SER A 20 -8.94 31.49 -33.60
N SER A 21 -9.92 32.32 -33.22
CA SER A 21 -10.75 32.07 -32.03
C SER A 21 -12.01 31.22 -32.27
N GLN A 22 -12.36 30.96 -33.54
CA GLN A 22 -13.50 30.09 -33.88
C GLN A 22 -13.09 28.65 -34.20
N GLU A 23 -11.91 28.40 -34.77
CA GLU A 23 -11.40 27.03 -34.96
C GLU A 23 -11.03 26.38 -33.62
N GLU A 24 -10.45 27.13 -32.69
CA GLU A 24 -10.09 26.64 -31.36
C GLU A 24 -11.33 26.26 -30.52
N LYS A 25 -12.42 27.03 -30.64
CA LYS A 25 -13.71 26.69 -30.00
C LYS A 25 -14.39 25.48 -30.62
N ARG A 26 -14.22 25.25 -31.93
CA ARG A 26 -14.78 24.08 -32.63
C ARG A 26 -14.02 22.80 -32.29
N ALA A 27 -12.69 22.88 -32.17
CA ALA A 27 -11.84 21.76 -31.76
C ALA A 27 -12.13 21.29 -30.33
N VAL A 28 -12.38 22.21 -29.39
CA VAL A 28 -12.78 21.88 -28.01
C VAL A 28 -14.19 21.27 -27.94
N GLN A 29 -15.10 21.69 -28.83
CA GLN A 29 -16.47 21.19 -28.84
C GLN A 29 -16.61 19.82 -29.53
N ASP A 30 -15.74 19.51 -30.50
CA ASP A 30 -15.63 18.17 -31.08
C ASP A 30 -14.87 17.18 -30.18
N SER A 31 -13.91 17.63 -29.36
CA SER A 31 -13.26 16.75 -28.36
C SER A 31 -14.19 16.34 -27.21
N LEU A 32 -15.27 17.10 -26.97
CA LEU A 32 -16.31 16.77 -25.98
C LEU A 32 -17.44 15.91 -26.56
N ARG A 33 -17.37 15.54 -27.84
CA ARG A 33 -18.31 14.62 -28.52
C ARG A 33 -17.68 13.27 -28.85
N GLY A 34 -16.56 12.94 -28.20
CA GLY A 34 -15.98 11.60 -28.20
C GLY A 34 -16.75 10.68 -27.25
N ASP A 35 -17.49 9.75 -27.84
CA ASP A 35 -17.90 8.45 -27.30
C ASP A 35 -18.33 8.40 -25.81
N SER A 36 -19.64 8.48 -25.58
CA SER A 36 -20.27 8.05 -24.33
C SER A 36 -20.33 6.51 -24.26
N SER A 37 -19.24 5.82 -24.60
CA SER A 37 -19.00 4.49 -24.08
C SER A 37 -18.82 4.65 -22.58
N LEU A 38 -19.75 4.13 -21.78
CA LEU A 38 -19.50 3.95 -20.35
C LEU A 38 -18.16 3.21 -20.25
N VAL A 39 -17.11 3.89 -19.76
CA VAL A 39 -15.88 3.22 -19.40
C VAL A 39 -16.31 2.19 -18.36
N GLU A 40 -16.31 0.92 -18.75
CA GLU A 40 -16.47 -0.18 -17.80
C GLU A 40 -15.34 0.03 -16.80
N LEU A 41 -15.69 0.48 -15.59
CA LEU A 41 -14.75 0.58 -14.49
C LEU A 41 -14.18 -0.83 -14.33
N ASP A 42 -12.87 -0.97 -14.48
CA ASP A 42 -12.18 -2.21 -14.20
C ASP A 42 -12.61 -2.68 -12.80
N PRO A 43 -13.36 -3.80 -12.67
CA PRO A 43 -13.86 -4.26 -11.38
C PRO A 43 -12.72 -4.68 -10.44
N TYR A 44 -11.49 -4.80 -10.97
CA TYR A 44 -10.27 -5.09 -10.25
C TYR A 44 -9.49 -3.83 -9.85
N ALA A 45 -9.86 -2.65 -10.35
CA ALA A 45 -9.21 -1.40 -9.96
C ALA A 45 -9.49 -1.09 -8.48
N ILE A 46 -8.41 -0.99 -7.71
CA ILE A 46 -8.49 -0.62 -6.29
C ILE A 46 -8.81 0.87 -6.18
N ASP A 47 -10.01 1.18 -5.68
CA ASP A 47 -10.38 2.54 -5.27
C ASP A 47 -9.56 2.96 -4.05
N SER A 48 -8.37 3.47 -4.35
CA SER A 48 -7.37 3.79 -3.35
C SER A 48 -7.78 5.01 -2.49
N LEU A 49 -8.75 5.81 -2.93
CA LEU A 49 -9.33 6.88 -2.11
C LEU A 49 -10.31 6.29 -1.09
N THR A 50 -11.24 5.45 -1.55
CA THR A 50 -12.22 4.79 -0.67
C THR A 50 -11.54 3.92 0.37
N TYR A 51 -10.45 3.24 0.03
CA TYR A 51 -9.72 2.38 0.99
C TYR A 51 -8.50 3.07 1.62
N GLU A 52 -8.31 4.39 1.47
CA GLU A 52 -7.21 5.12 2.12
C GLU A 52 -5.82 4.50 1.82
N LEU A 53 -5.64 4.01 0.60
CA LEU A 53 -4.42 3.38 0.07
C LEU A 53 -3.60 4.35 -0.78
N MET A 54 -3.93 5.64 -0.75
CA MET A 54 -3.15 6.70 -1.39
C MET A 54 -1.70 6.65 -0.90
N ALA A 55 -0.77 6.46 -1.83
CA ALA A 55 0.65 6.49 -1.55
C ALA A 55 1.07 7.88 -1.08
N ASP A 56 2.02 7.91 -0.15
CA ASP A 56 2.74 9.13 0.17
C ASP A 56 3.73 9.47 -0.94
N SER A 57 3.24 10.21 -1.93
CA SER A 57 4.03 10.67 -3.07
C SER A 57 4.87 11.92 -2.80
N LEU A 58 4.78 12.49 -1.58
CA LEU A 58 5.47 13.73 -1.22
C LEU A 58 6.86 13.49 -0.65
N ARG A 59 7.14 12.29 -0.14
CA ARG A 59 8.41 11.92 0.50
C ARG A 59 9.13 10.83 -0.30
N SER A 60 10.44 10.94 -0.37
CA SER A 60 11.30 9.86 -0.87
C SER A 60 11.27 8.65 0.07
N TYR A 61 11.72 7.49 -0.44
CA TYR A 61 11.87 6.28 0.37
C TYR A 61 12.73 6.54 1.62
N SER A 62 13.84 7.26 1.47
CA SER A 62 14.74 7.58 2.58
C SER A 62 14.11 8.45 3.67
N GLU A 63 13.29 9.43 3.28
CA GLU A 63 12.55 10.29 4.21
C GLU A 63 11.46 9.50 4.95
N LEU A 64 10.84 8.53 4.30
CA LEU A 64 9.89 7.61 4.95
C LEU A 64 10.56 6.67 5.96
N LEU A 65 11.78 6.20 5.69
CA LEU A 65 12.57 5.46 6.68
C LEU A 65 12.90 6.33 7.91
N GLN A 66 13.27 7.60 7.69
CA GLN A 66 13.52 8.56 8.77
C GLN A 66 12.25 8.89 9.57
N LEU A 67 11.11 9.04 8.89
CA LEU A 67 9.81 9.22 9.52
C LEU A 67 9.46 8.00 10.40
N ALA A 68 9.64 6.79 9.88
CA ALA A 68 9.37 5.55 10.61
C ALA A 68 10.16 5.52 11.93
N ASN A 69 11.45 5.83 11.87
CA ASN A 69 12.31 5.87 13.04
C ASN A 69 11.92 6.99 14.03
N THR A 70 11.59 8.19 13.53
CA THR A 70 11.13 9.31 14.37
C THR A 70 9.82 8.97 15.10
N LYS A 71 8.84 8.37 14.40
CA LYS A 71 7.59 7.89 15.00
C LYS A 71 7.86 6.84 16.08
N ARG A 72 8.70 5.85 15.78
CA ARG A 72 9.11 4.80 16.73
C ARG A 72 9.72 5.38 18.01
N GLN A 73 10.67 6.31 17.89
CA GLN A 73 11.30 6.98 19.03
C GLN A 73 10.32 7.82 19.87
N SER A 74 9.38 8.50 19.21
CA SER A 74 8.29 9.21 19.88
C SER A 74 7.42 8.25 20.70
N TRP A 75 7.01 7.12 20.12
CA TRP A 75 6.25 6.09 20.85
C TRP A 75 7.05 5.47 21.99
N GLN A 76 8.35 5.26 21.82
CA GLN A 76 9.24 4.74 22.86
C GLN A 76 9.27 5.69 24.06
N THR A 77 9.40 6.99 23.81
CA THR A 77 9.37 8.03 24.85
C THR A 77 8.03 8.04 25.59
N LYS A 78 6.91 7.98 24.86
CA LYS A 78 5.56 7.95 25.45
C LYS A 78 5.34 6.70 26.31
N LEU A 79 5.75 5.52 25.83
CA LEU A 79 5.63 4.27 26.58
C LEU A 79 6.49 4.28 27.85
N ALA A 80 7.75 4.73 27.75
CA ALA A 80 8.66 4.81 28.90
C ALA A 80 8.15 5.75 30.00
N ALA A 81 7.43 6.82 29.64
CA ALA A 81 6.83 7.76 30.58
C ALA A 81 5.50 7.28 31.19
N THR A 82 4.96 6.14 30.75
CA THR A 82 3.63 5.67 31.14
C THR A 82 3.71 4.42 32.01
N THR A 83 3.11 4.46 33.20
CA THR A 83 3.06 3.32 34.12
C THR A 83 1.70 2.64 34.21
N ASN A 84 0.62 3.32 33.77
CA ASN A 84 -0.73 2.77 33.78
C ASN A 84 -0.94 1.73 32.66
N PRO A 85 -1.31 0.47 32.98
CA PRO A 85 -1.52 -0.58 31.98
C PRO A 85 -2.57 -0.25 30.90
N SER A 86 -3.67 0.39 31.26
CA SER A 86 -4.72 0.77 30.30
C SER A 86 -4.22 1.81 29.30
N SER A 87 -3.45 2.79 29.78
CA SER A 87 -2.79 3.77 28.93
C SER A 87 -1.75 3.14 28.00
N ILE A 88 -1.00 2.14 28.49
CA ILE A 88 -0.05 1.38 27.65
C ILE A 88 -0.78 0.65 26.51
N ASP A 89 -1.93 0.04 26.79
CA ASP A 89 -2.75 -0.63 25.76
C ASP A 89 -3.18 0.35 24.66
N THR A 90 -3.70 1.52 25.04
CA THR A 90 -4.09 2.58 24.11
C THR A 90 -2.89 3.06 23.28
N LEU A 91 -1.74 3.31 23.92
CA LEU A 91 -0.53 3.77 23.22
C LEU A 91 -0.02 2.73 22.20
N LEU A 92 -0.07 1.44 22.53
CA LEU A 92 0.34 0.38 21.59
C LEU A 92 -0.62 0.26 20.41
N LYS A 93 -1.93 0.46 20.62
CA LYS A 93 -2.90 0.52 19.52
C LYS A 93 -2.65 1.70 18.59
N GLU A 94 -2.35 2.87 19.14
CA GLU A 94 -2.02 4.05 18.33
C GLU A 94 -0.68 3.90 17.59
N ALA A 95 0.34 3.35 18.25
CA ALA A 95 1.62 3.02 17.63
C ALA A 95 1.45 2.01 16.48
N GLY A 96 0.57 1.02 16.64
CA GLY A 96 0.20 0.05 15.61
C GLY A 96 -0.42 0.69 14.37
N LYS A 97 -1.34 1.66 14.56
CA LYS A 97 -1.92 2.44 13.45
C LYS A 97 -0.87 3.27 12.71
N ASP A 98 0.05 3.89 13.45
CA ASP A 98 1.17 4.64 12.88
C ASP A 98 2.11 3.74 12.07
N LEU A 99 2.43 2.56 12.60
CA LEU A 99 3.21 1.53 11.91
C LEU A 99 2.52 1.08 10.61
N GLU A 100 1.19 0.87 10.66
CA GLU A 100 0.40 0.51 9.48
C GLU A 100 0.46 1.59 8.39
N GLY A 101 0.26 2.85 8.75
CA GLY A 101 0.32 3.96 7.79
C GLY A 101 1.68 4.06 7.12
N VAL A 102 2.76 3.95 7.89
CA VAL A 102 4.13 3.98 7.35
C VAL A 102 4.38 2.80 6.39
N LEU A 103 3.90 1.60 6.71
CA LEU A 103 4.05 0.44 5.83
C LEU A 103 3.19 0.57 4.56
N VAL A 104 1.88 0.76 4.72
CA VAL A 104 0.89 0.64 3.66
C VAL A 104 0.89 1.84 2.72
N GLN A 105 0.96 3.06 3.27
CA GLN A 105 0.92 4.29 2.47
C GLN A 105 2.34 4.80 2.17
N GLY A 106 3.31 4.47 3.02
CA GLY A 106 4.71 4.87 2.85
C GLY A 106 5.53 3.86 2.06
N LEU A 107 5.91 2.74 2.69
CA LEU A 107 6.97 1.87 2.15
C LEU A 107 6.51 0.96 1.01
N PHE A 108 5.36 0.29 1.12
CA PHE A 108 4.90 -0.68 0.12
C PHE A 108 4.75 -0.09 -1.29
N PRO A 109 4.24 1.15 -1.48
CA PRO A 109 4.14 1.77 -2.80
C PRO A 109 5.45 1.85 -3.58
N PHE A 110 6.59 2.05 -2.91
CA PHE A 110 7.89 2.05 -3.58
C PHE A 110 8.29 0.66 -4.07
N TRP A 111 7.83 -0.39 -3.39
CA TRP A 111 8.14 -1.76 -3.79
C TRP A 111 7.28 -2.25 -4.96
N TYR A 112 6.09 -1.69 -5.18
CA TYR A 112 5.21 -2.14 -6.27
C TYR A 112 5.93 -2.12 -7.62
N GLY A 113 5.79 -3.22 -8.36
CA GLY A 113 6.48 -3.46 -9.63
C GLY A 113 7.93 -3.96 -9.49
N THR A 114 8.50 -4.06 -8.29
CA THR A 114 9.81 -4.71 -8.10
C THR A 114 9.71 -6.17 -8.57
N PRO A 115 10.50 -6.60 -9.58
CA PRO A 115 10.36 -7.92 -10.18
C PRO A 115 10.47 -9.05 -9.17
N TRP A 116 9.69 -10.11 -9.38
CA TRP A 116 9.79 -11.32 -8.57
C TRP A 116 10.89 -12.25 -9.10
N ASP A 117 11.55 -12.95 -8.17
CA ASP A 117 12.33 -14.16 -8.44
C ASP A 117 12.36 -15.02 -7.18
N PHE A 118 12.35 -16.34 -7.31
CA PHE A 118 12.39 -17.26 -6.17
C PHE A 118 13.63 -17.06 -5.27
N ASN A 119 14.76 -16.70 -5.87
CA ASN A 119 16.02 -16.38 -5.20
C ASN A 119 16.23 -14.85 -5.04
N GLY A 120 15.23 -14.04 -5.37
CA GLY A 120 15.30 -12.59 -5.30
C GLY A 120 15.54 -12.12 -3.86
N ILE A 121 16.63 -11.38 -3.65
CA ILE A 121 17.04 -10.87 -2.32
C ILE A 121 17.19 -9.35 -2.28
N SER A 122 16.49 -8.61 -3.14
CA SER A 122 16.64 -7.16 -3.21
C SER A 122 16.48 -6.48 -1.84
N ASN A 123 17.28 -5.42 -1.62
CA ASN A 123 17.22 -4.54 -0.46
C ASN A 123 16.88 -3.10 -0.86
N VAL A 124 16.55 -2.87 -2.13
CA VAL A 124 16.21 -1.54 -2.66
C VAL A 124 14.95 -1.69 -3.53
N PRO A 125 13.87 -0.94 -3.25
CA PRO A 125 12.67 -0.98 -4.08
C PRO A 125 12.98 -0.65 -5.54
N GLY A 126 12.41 -1.40 -6.48
CA GLY A 126 12.59 -1.20 -7.93
C GLY A 126 13.92 -1.71 -8.49
N GLU A 127 14.87 -2.16 -7.66
CA GLU A 127 16.16 -2.69 -8.11
C GLU A 127 16.24 -4.21 -7.90
N GLY A 128 16.77 -4.92 -8.90
CA GLY A 128 16.94 -6.36 -8.86
C GLY A 128 15.60 -7.11 -8.76
N GLN A 129 15.60 -8.22 -8.03
CA GLN A 129 14.42 -9.08 -7.85
C GLN A 129 14.22 -9.39 -6.37
N ILE A 130 12.97 -9.64 -5.96
CA ILE A 130 12.62 -9.95 -4.57
C ILE A 130 11.66 -11.13 -4.47
N ALA A 131 11.97 -12.12 -3.63
CA ALA A 131 11.05 -13.21 -3.33
C ALA A 131 10.03 -12.79 -2.28
N CYS A 132 8.94 -13.56 -2.15
CA CYS A 132 7.83 -13.26 -1.24
C CYS A 132 8.25 -13.12 0.23
N GLY A 133 9.03 -14.06 0.77
CA GLY A 133 9.57 -13.98 2.14
C GLY A 133 10.57 -12.83 2.33
N TYR A 134 11.33 -12.47 1.28
CA TYR A 134 12.21 -11.31 1.32
C TYR A 134 11.43 -10.02 1.29
N PHE A 135 10.35 -9.89 0.53
CA PHE A 135 9.51 -8.70 0.55
C PHE A 135 8.95 -8.43 1.96
N VAL A 136 8.39 -9.45 2.61
CA VAL A 136 7.86 -9.34 3.97
C VAL A 136 8.95 -8.92 4.97
N SER A 137 10.05 -9.68 5.01
CA SER A 137 11.09 -9.44 6.01
C SER A 137 11.89 -8.15 5.77
N THR A 138 12.07 -7.74 4.51
CA THR A 138 12.78 -6.51 4.14
C THR A 138 12.00 -5.28 4.53
N THR A 139 10.71 -5.24 4.19
CA THR A 139 9.86 -4.08 4.52
C THR A 139 9.68 -3.92 6.03
N LEU A 140 9.54 -5.02 6.77
CA LEU A 140 9.51 -4.99 8.24
C LEU A 140 10.87 -4.55 8.83
N LYS A 141 11.99 -5.02 8.29
CA LYS A 141 13.31 -4.51 8.71
C LYS A 141 13.44 -3.01 8.43
N HIS A 142 12.99 -2.55 7.26
CA HIS A 142 13.10 -1.15 6.84
C HIS A 142 12.25 -0.20 7.69
N VAL A 143 11.06 -0.63 8.14
CA VAL A 143 10.25 0.17 9.09
C VAL A 143 10.80 0.17 10.52
N GLY A 144 11.89 -0.55 10.78
CA GLY A 144 12.65 -0.48 12.03
C GLY A 144 12.48 -1.67 12.97
N PHE A 145 11.92 -2.79 12.53
CA PHE A 145 11.97 -4.02 13.31
C PHE A 145 13.40 -4.56 13.41
N SER A 146 13.81 -4.94 14.62
CA SER A 146 15.09 -5.63 14.86
C SER A 146 14.93 -7.11 14.51
N LEU A 147 15.17 -7.45 13.25
CA LEU A 147 15.08 -8.83 12.75
C LEU A 147 16.17 -9.14 11.72
N ASN A 148 16.47 -10.43 11.58
CA ASN A 148 17.34 -10.92 10.50
C ASN A 148 16.50 -11.26 9.26
N ARG A 149 16.51 -10.36 8.26
CA ARG A 149 15.70 -10.52 7.03
C ARG A 149 15.94 -11.84 6.31
N TYR A 150 17.19 -12.32 6.26
CA TYR A 150 17.52 -13.58 5.59
C TYR A 150 16.93 -14.77 6.34
N LYS A 151 17.10 -14.81 7.66
CA LYS A 151 16.61 -15.93 8.47
C LYS A 151 15.09 -16.01 8.48
N VAL A 152 14.40 -14.88 8.51
CA VAL A 152 12.93 -14.82 8.43
C VAL A 152 12.46 -15.23 7.03
N ALA A 153 13.06 -14.69 5.96
CA ALA A 153 12.67 -15.00 4.58
C ALA A 153 12.84 -16.49 4.21
N GLN A 154 13.80 -17.18 4.84
CA GLN A 154 14.10 -18.59 4.61
C GLN A 154 13.19 -19.55 5.39
N GLN A 155 12.30 -19.05 6.25
CA GLN A 155 11.35 -19.90 6.95
C GLN A 155 10.20 -20.34 6.04
N SER A 156 9.51 -21.42 6.40
CA SER A 156 8.21 -21.73 5.79
C SER A 156 7.20 -20.60 6.06
N SER A 157 6.21 -20.47 5.19
CA SER A 157 5.13 -19.47 5.31
C SER A 157 4.45 -19.48 6.68
N LYS A 158 4.09 -20.66 7.19
CA LYS A 158 3.58 -20.87 8.56
C LYS A 158 4.53 -20.30 9.59
N ARG A 159 5.81 -20.66 9.49
CA ARG A 159 6.83 -20.32 10.47
C ARG A 159 7.14 -18.82 10.47
N ALA A 160 7.13 -18.18 9.31
CA ALA A 160 7.24 -16.73 9.20
C ALA A 160 6.14 -16.02 10.01
N CYS A 161 4.87 -16.46 9.90
CA CYS A 161 3.80 -15.88 10.70
C CYS A 161 3.85 -16.27 12.19
N GLU A 162 4.37 -17.44 12.56
CA GLU A 162 4.63 -17.77 13.97
C GLU A 162 5.66 -16.84 14.60
N ILE A 163 6.70 -16.45 13.86
CA ILE A 163 7.71 -15.48 14.31
C ILE A 163 7.06 -14.15 14.65
N PHE A 164 6.14 -13.65 13.79
CA PHE A 164 5.44 -12.39 14.01
C PHE A 164 4.30 -12.49 15.04
N ALA A 165 3.80 -13.68 15.33
CA ALA A 165 2.85 -13.89 16.42
C ALA A 165 3.47 -13.69 17.81
N ARG A 166 4.81 -13.71 17.93
CA ARG A 166 5.54 -13.49 19.20
C ARG A 166 5.05 -14.38 20.36
N GLY A 167 4.81 -15.65 20.06
CA GLY A 167 4.32 -16.64 21.03
C GLY A 167 2.80 -16.65 21.20
N GLU A 168 2.07 -15.70 20.60
CA GLU A 168 0.62 -15.79 20.48
C GLU A 168 0.21 -16.86 19.46
N LYS A 169 -1.05 -17.31 19.56
CA LYS A 169 -1.57 -18.35 18.68
C LYS A 169 -1.79 -17.81 17.27
N VAL A 170 -1.12 -18.41 16.28
CA VAL A 170 -1.42 -18.19 14.86
C VAL A 170 -2.81 -18.73 14.54
N LEU A 171 -3.63 -17.93 13.88
CA LEU A 171 -4.93 -18.35 13.38
C LEU A 171 -4.72 -19.23 12.15
N LYS A 172 -5.05 -20.51 12.26
CA LYS A 172 -5.08 -21.45 11.13
C LYS A 172 -6.49 -21.51 10.55
N ILE A 173 -6.61 -21.30 9.24
CA ILE A 173 -7.86 -21.48 8.49
C ILE A 173 -7.62 -22.53 7.40
N SER A 174 -8.50 -23.52 7.32
CA SER A 174 -8.54 -24.48 6.22
C SER A 174 -9.99 -24.49 5.71
N PRO A 175 -10.34 -23.56 4.82
CA PRO A 175 -11.72 -23.34 4.42
C PRO A 175 -12.17 -24.42 3.42
N GLU A 176 -13.44 -24.81 3.49
CA GLU A 176 -14.05 -25.76 2.55
C GLU A 176 -14.29 -25.13 1.17
N ASP A 177 -14.61 -23.83 1.16
CA ASP A 177 -14.87 -23.02 -0.01
C ASP A 177 -14.49 -21.54 0.21
N VAL A 178 -14.63 -20.73 -0.83
CA VAL A 178 -14.31 -19.27 -0.79
C VAL A 178 -15.20 -18.53 0.21
N GLU A 179 -16.47 -18.93 0.36
CA GLU A 179 -17.40 -18.26 1.28
C GLU A 179 -17.05 -18.56 2.75
N ALA A 180 -16.59 -19.76 3.07
CA ALA A 180 -16.06 -20.13 4.36
C ALA A 180 -14.80 -19.34 4.71
N LEU A 181 -13.93 -19.09 3.72
CA LEU A 181 -12.78 -18.20 3.90
C LEU A 181 -13.24 -16.78 4.23
N LYS A 182 -14.15 -16.20 3.44
CA LYS A 182 -14.70 -14.84 3.70
C LYS A 182 -15.27 -14.70 5.10
N ARG A 183 -16.14 -15.62 5.53
CA ARG A 183 -16.69 -15.61 6.91
C ARG A 183 -15.62 -15.66 7.99
N LYS A 184 -14.50 -16.35 7.76
CA LYS A 184 -13.37 -16.39 8.70
C LYS A 184 -12.60 -15.07 8.71
N LEU A 185 -12.40 -14.45 7.54
CA LEU A 185 -11.74 -13.15 7.41
C LEU A 185 -12.58 -11.99 7.99
N GLU A 186 -13.91 -12.05 7.85
CA GLU A 186 -14.86 -11.06 8.42
C GLU A 186 -14.66 -10.80 9.90
N ASN A 187 -14.26 -11.82 10.66
CA ASN A 187 -14.05 -11.74 12.10
C ASN A 187 -12.69 -11.13 12.52
N LEU A 188 -11.81 -10.81 11.57
CA LEU A 188 -10.54 -10.16 11.88
C LEU A 188 -10.74 -8.71 12.32
N GLU A 189 -9.87 -8.19 13.18
CA GLU A 189 -9.81 -6.75 13.45
C GLU A 189 -9.26 -6.03 12.20
N PRO A 190 -9.70 -4.82 11.85
CA PRO A 190 -9.02 -4.03 10.83
C PRO A 190 -7.53 -3.86 11.18
N GLY A 191 -6.67 -4.12 10.20
CA GLY A 191 -5.23 -4.14 10.44
C GLY A 191 -4.43 -4.87 9.37
N LEU A 192 -3.11 -4.84 9.53
CA LEU A 192 -2.15 -5.58 8.72
C LEU A 192 -1.78 -6.89 9.42
N TYR A 193 -1.77 -7.98 8.67
CA TYR A 193 -1.46 -9.33 9.13
C TYR A 193 -0.33 -9.92 8.26
N CYS A 194 0.53 -10.76 8.85
CA CYS A 194 1.25 -11.75 8.08
C CYS A 194 0.26 -12.83 7.66
N VAL A 195 0.26 -13.20 6.38
CA VAL A 195 -0.48 -14.35 5.85
C VAL A 195 0.48 -15.34 5.21
N GLY A 196 0.51 -16.54 5.76
CA GLY A 196 1.22 -17.69 5.22
C GLY A 196 0.26 -18.63 4.51
N LEU A 197 0.56 -18.98 3.27
CA LEU A 197 -0.17 -19.89 2.40
C LEU A 197 0.64 -21.19 2.18
N ASP A 198 0.15 -22.14 1.40
CA ASP A 198 0.83 -23.44 1.21
C ASP A 198 2.27 -23.28 0.67
N TYR A 199 2.48 -22.37 -0.30
CA TYR A 199 3.78 -22.13 -0.94
C TYR A 199 4.15 -20.65 -1.03
N HIS A 200 3.46 -19.81 -0.27
CA HIS A 200 3.55 -18.36 -0.45
C HIS A 200 3.37 -17.60 0.87
N VAL A 201 3.86 -16.37 0.92
CA VAL A 201 3.73 -15.51 2.10
C VAL A 201 3.63 -14.06 1.66
N GLY A 202 2.84 -13.28 2.39
CA GLY A 202 2.71 -11.85 2.16
C GLY A 202 2.01 -11.18 3.34
N PHE A 203 1.39 -10.04 3.05
CA PHE A 203 0.54 -9.35 4.00
C PHE A 203 -0.92 -9.44 3.60
N LEU A 204 -1.78 -9.71 4.57
CA LEU A 204 -3.21 -9.50 4.44
C LEU A 204 -3.55 -8.17 5.13
N LEU A 205 -4.05 -7.21 4.37
CA LEU A 205 -4.57 -5.96 4.89
C LEU A 205 -6.10 -6.04 4.95
N LYS A 206 -6.66 -5.98 6.16
CA LYS A 206 -8.10 -5.72 6.34
C LYS A 206 -8.32 -4.23 6.49
N ARG A 207 -9.09 -3.64 5.57
CA ARG A 207 -9.43 -2.22 5.64
C ARG A 207 -10.90 -2.01 5.28
N LYS A 208 -11.63 -1.39 6.20
CA LYS A 208 -13.10 -1.28 6.13
C LYS A 208 -13.70 -2.68 5.98
N ASP A 209 -14.49 -2.89 4.95
CA ASP A 209 -15.16 -4.15 4.59
C ASP A 209 -14.36 -5.01 3.59
N ARG A 210 -13.13 -4.61 3.23
CA ARG A 210 -12.33 -5.28 2.20
C ARG A 210 -11.00 -5.84 2.70
N TYR A 211 -10.49 -6.79 1.91
CA TYR A 211 -9.25 -7.51 2.14
C TYR A 211 -8.33 -7.38 0.93
N PHE A 212 -7.07 -7.02 1.18
CA PHE A 212 -6.05 -6.90 0.15
C PHE A 212 -4.88 -7.82 0.47
N PHE A 213 -4.40 -8.52 -0.56
CA PHE A 213 -3.17 -9.29 -0.50
C PHE A 213 -2.02 -8.44 -1.06
N ILE A 214 -1.03 -8.15 -0.21
CA ILE A 214 0.15 -7.37 -0.58
C ILE A 214 1.35 -8.32 -0.55
N HIS A 215 1.93 -8.61 -1.71
CA HIS A 215 2.96 -9.64 -1.83
C HIS A 215 3.86 -9.40 -3.04
N SER A 216 4.98 -10.13 -3.09
CA SER A 216 5.74 -10.31 -4.33
C SER A 216 5.18 -11.50 -5.10
N SER A 217 4.52 -11.24 -6.22
CA SER A 217 3.79 -12.25 -6.98
C SER A 217 4.65 -12.96 -8.01
N TYR A 218 4.48 -14.28 -8.08
CA TYR A 218 4.98 -15.16 -9.14
C TYR A 218 3.87 -15.58 -10.11
N PHE A 219 2.67 -15.02 -9.93
CA PHE A 219 1.45 -15.42 -10.63
C PHE A 219 0.77 -14.16 -11.18
N GLY A 220 0.59 -14.09 -12.50
CA GLY A 220 0.04 -12.90 -13.15
C GLY A 220 1.09 -11.79 -13.31
N VAL A 221 1.03 -10.75 -12.47
CA VAL A 221 2.04 -9.67 -12.46
C VAL A 221 3.32 -10.19 -11.82
N ASP A 222 4.40 -10.33 -12.58
CA ASP A 222 5.71 -10.75 -12.05
C ASP A 222 6.39 -9.64 -11.24
N GLY A 223 5.97 -9.47 -9.98
CA GLY A 223 6.52 -8.46 -9.08
C GLY A 223 5.66 -8.16 -7.86
N VAL A 224 6.10 -7.18 -7.07
CA VAL A 224 5.35 -6.75 -5.89
C VAL A 224 4.06 -6.03 -6.31
N VAL A 225 2.95 -6.43 -5.70
CA VAL A 225 1.61 -5.94 -6.04
C VAL A 225 0.71 -5.93 -4.79
N ILE A 226 -0.37 -5.15 -4.88
CA ILE A 226 -1.51 -5.21 -3.99
C ILE A 226 -2.73 -5.62 -4.82
N GLU A 227 -3.44 -6.66 -4.39
CA GLU A 227 -4.61 -7.20 -5.10
C GLU A 227 -5.78 -7.40 -4.13
N PRO A 228 -7.04 -7.22 -4.56
CA PRO A 228 -8.18 -7.69 -3.79
C PRO A 228 -8.11 -9.22 -3.58
N VAL A 229 -8.39 -9.68 -2.36
CA VAL A 229 -8.36 -11.12 -2.03
C VAL A 229 -9.33 -11.93 -2.90
N GLU A 230 -10.48 -11.35 -3.25
CA GLU A 230 -11.51 -12.02 -4.03
C GLU A 230 -11.05 -12.36 -5.46
N THR A 231 -10.02 -11.67 -5.94
CA THR A 231 -9.58 -11.72 -7.34
C THR A 231 -8.12 -12.12 -7.49
N SER A 232 -7.38 -12.20 -6.38
CA SER A 232 -5.98 -12.63 -6.38
C SER A 232 -5.88 -14.16 -6.49
N MET A 233 -5.46 -14.65 -7.65
CA MET A 233 -5.16 -16.07 -7.84
C MET A 233 -4.03 -16.54 -6.92
N ALA A 234 -3.06 -15.67 -6.62
CA ALA A 234 -1.93 -15.97 -5.75
C ALA A 234 -2.33 -16.10 -4.27
N PHE A 235 -3.52 -15.63 -3.88
CA PHE A 235 -4.03 -15.78 -2.53
C PHE A 235 -4.70 -17.14 -2.28
N TYR A 236 -5.14 -17.84 -3.33
CA TYR A 236 -5.82 -19.12 -3.19
C TYR A 236 -4.89 -20.20 -2.61
N SER A 237 -5.29 -20.76 -1.47
CA SER A 237 -4.54 -21.75 -0.70
C SER A 237 -5.49 -22.73 0.01
N GLN A 238 -5.03 -23.95 0.29
CA GLN A 238 -5.78 -24.91 1.10
C GLN A 238 -5.69 -24.57 2.59
N THR A 239 -4.58 -23.96 3.01
CA THR A 239 -4.35 -23.53 4.39
C THR A 239 -3.83 -22.10 4.45
N TYR A 240 -4.34 -21.36 5.44
CA TYR A 240 -3.92 -20.00 5.76
C TYR A 240 -3.44 -19.96 7.21
N TYR A 241 -2.31 -19.28 7.42
CA TYR A 241 -1.73 -18.98 8.72
C TYR A 241 -1.68 -17.48 8.90
N LEU A 242 -2.44 -16.95 9.84
CA LEU A 242 -2.57 -15.52 10.07
C LEU A 242 -2.02 -15.13 11.44
N SER A 243 -1.18 -14.09 11.45
CA SER A 243 -0.76 -13.42 12.69
C SER A 243 -0.90 -11.92 12.51
N PRO A 244 -1.49 -11.19 13.48
CA PRO A 244 -1.58 -9.75 13.39
C PRO A 244 -0.20 -9.11 13.47
N ILE A 245 0.04 -8.06 12.70
CA ILE A 245 1.26 -7.25 12.76
C ILE A 245 0.96 -5.95 13.49
N THR A 246 -0.01 -5.17 12.99
CA THR A 246 -0.26 -3.81 13.50
C THR A 246 -1.19 -3.80 14.72
N THR A 247 -1.94 -4.87 14.95
CA THR A 247 -2.80 -5.03 16.15
C THR A 247 -2.22 -5.99 17.19
N ASN A 248 -1.11 -6.67 16.89
CA ASN A 248 -0.38 -7.49 17.88
C ASN A 248 0.44 -6.57 18.79
N LYS A 249 -0.09 -6.32 20.00
CA LYS A 249 0.52 -5.41 20.97
C LYS A 249 1.90 -5.86 21.45
N VAL A 250 2.19 -7.16 21.48
CA VAL A 250 3.53 -7.68 21.81
C VAL A 250 4.52 -7.32 20.70
N LEU A 251 4.15 -7.60 19.45
CA LEU A 251 4.99 -7.28 18.29
C LEU A 251 5.18 -5.76 18.12
N VAL A 252 4.12 -4.97 18.28
CA VAL A 252 4.21 -3.50 18.22
C VAL A 252 5.11 -2.97 19.34
N ARG A 253 5.05 -3.53 20.56
CA ARG A 253 5.98 -3.16 21.63
C ARG A 253 7.42 -3.51 21.25
N ASP A 254 7.65 -4.70 20.69
CA ASP A 254 8.98 -5.10 20.24
C ASP A 254 9.53 -4.13 19.17
N TRP A 255 8.69 -3.64 18.25
CA TRP A 255 9.05 -2.56 17.32
C TRP A 255 9.41 -1.26 18.03
N VAL A 256 8.52 -0.75 18.88
CA VAL A 256 8.71 0.53 19.59
C VAL A 256 10.00 0.52 20.41
N GLU A 257 10.24 -0.57 21.14
CA GLU A 257 11.40 -0.69 22.04
C GLU A 257 12.67 -1.20 21.33
N GLY A 258 12.58 -1.57 20.04
CA GLY A 258 13.70 -2.10 19.28
C GLY A 258 14.19 -3.47 19.76
N ARG A 259 13.30 -4.28 20.33
CA ARG A 259 13.62 -5.63 20.80
C ARG A 259 13.83 -6.57 19.63
N GLU A 260 14.79 -7.47 19.78
CA GLU A 260 15.09 -8.47 18.75
C GLU A 260 13.95 -9.47 18.59
N ILE A 261 13.53 -9.67 17.34
CA ILE A 261 12.62 -10.73 16.94
C ILE A 261 13.44 -11.98 16.61
N SER A 262 13.51 -12.89 17.58
CA SER A 262 14.09 -14.23 17.36
C SER A 262 13.32 -14.99 16.29
N TRP A 263 14.07 -15.64 15.39
CA TRP A 263 13.54 -16.59 14.39
C TRP A 263 13.56 -18.05 14.88
N ASN A 264 14.27 -18.31 15.99
CA ASN A 264 14.29 -19.59 16.68
C ASN A 264 13.14 -19.56 17.69
N LEU A 265 12.07 -20.29 17.41
CA LEU A 265 11.00 -20.64 18.36
C LEU A 265 11.17 -22.11 18.75
#